data_AF-A0A5M5D3Y7-F1
#
_entry.id   AF-A0A5M5D3Y7-F1
#
_cell.length_a   1.000
_cell.length_b   1.000
_cell.length_c   1.000
_cell.angle_alpha   90.00
_cell.angle_beta   90.00
_cell.angle_gamma   90.00
#
_symmetry.space_group_name_H-M   'P 1'
#
loop_
_entity.id
_entity.type
_entity.pdbx_description
1 polymer ?
#
loop_
_entity_poly.entity_id
_entity_poly.type
_entity_poly.pdbx_seq_one_letter_code
_entity_poly.pdbx_strand_id
1 'polypeptide(L)'
;MNRIEFSQQLIVQRESAGIGKNELCRLTGFTFNQLQYLEKASNNYNINLVCTYLAAIKSKMVLLKGKKRKVICDFEGFADWMTSTRKLEYTQRALADKAGITYVTIANIESKKHIVRIDTLLKIVDVLGYTIKIENNEHFGPSSNREKRTV
;
A
#
# COMPACT_ATOMS: atom_id res chain seq x y z
N MET A 1 -5.46 -4.98 -9.40
CA MET A 1 -6.09 -4.75 -8.08
C MET A 1 -6.75 -3.38 -8.09
N ASN A 2 -8.03 -3.30 -7.75
CA ASN A 2 -8.77 -2.04 -7.65
C ASN A 2 -8.92 -1.58 -6.18
N ARG A 3 -9.46 -0.37 -5.96
CA ARG A 3 -9.61 0.22 -4.62
C ARG A 3 -10.46 -0.63 -3.67
N ILE A 4 -11.55 -1.20 -4.16
CA ILE A 4 -12.46 -2.03 -3.34
C ILE A 4 -11.74 -3.28 -2.87
N GLU A 5 -11.04 -3.96 -3.77
CA GLU A 5 -10.21 -5.14 -3.43
C GLU A 5 -9.13 -4.78 -2.41
N PHE A 6 -8.47 -3.63 -2.59
CA PHE A 6 -7.44 -3.16 -1.67
C PHE A 6 -8.01 -2.84 -0.28
N SER A 7 -9.15 -2.14 -0.20
CA SER A 7 -9.86 -1.88 1.06
C SER A 7 -10.30 -3.15 1.76
N GLN A 8 -10.75 -4.16 1.01
CA GLN A 8 -11.12 -5.45 1.58
C GLN A 8 -9.90 -6.14 2.22
N GLN A 9 -8.72 -6.03 1.60
CA GLN A 9 -7.50 -6.56 2.21
C GLN A 9 -7.14 -5.81 3.51
N LEU A 10 -7.36 -4.49 3.59
CA LEU A 10 -7.15 -3.74 4.84
C LEU A 10 -8.03 -4.29 5.98
N ILE A 11 -9.32 -4.53 5.69
CA ILE A 11 -10.28 -5.08 6.66
C ILE A 11 -9.80 -6.45 7.15
N VAL A 12 -9.50 -7.35 6.21
CA VAL A 12 -9.04 -8.72 6.53
C VAL A 12 -7.79 -8.68 7.41
N GLN A 13 -6.84 -7.80 7.11
CA GLN A 13 -5.61 -7.70 7.89
C GLN A 13 -5.86 -7.12 9.29
N ARG A 14 -6.69 -6.08 9.41
CA ARG A 14 -7.08 -5.55 10.72
C ARG A 14 -7.78 -6.60 11.57
N GLU A 15 -8.71 -7.36 10.99
CA GLU A 15 -9.44 -8.42 11.69
C GLU A 15 -8.51 -9.57 12.08
N SER A 16 -7.57 -9.95 11.22
CA SER A 16 -6.54 -10.95 11.54
C SER A 16 -5.60 -10.50 12.67
N ALA A 17 -5.37 -9.19 12.80
CA ALA A 17 -4.61 -8.61 13.89
C ALA A 17 -5.42 -8.47 15.19
N GLY A 18 -6.71 -8.85 15.19
CA GLY A 18 -7.58 -8.75 16.35
C GLY A 18 -7.94 -7.31 16.75
N ILE A 19 -7.77 -6.35 15.85
CA ILE A 19 -7.96 -4.93 16.16
C ILE A 19 -9.37 -4.48 15.77
N GLY A 20 -10.15 -4.04 16.77
CA GLY A 20 -11.46 -3.44 16.56
C GLY A 20 -11.36 -2.05 15.93
N LYS A 21 -12.45 -1.58 15.31
CA LYS A 21 -12.48 -0.23 14.68
C LYS A 21 -12.20 0.91 15.65
N ASN A 22 -12.79 0.85 16.85
CA ASN A 22 -12.57 1.85 17.89
C ASN A 22 -11.12 1.87 18.37
N GLU A 23 -10.52 0.69 18.53
CA GLU A 23 -9.12 0.56 18.90
C GLU A 23 -8.20 1.10 17.80
N LEU A 24 -8.51 0.81 16.54
CA LEU A 24 -7.76 1.37 15.42
C LEU A 24 -7.85 2.90 15.38
N CYS A 25 -9.04 3.49 15.59
CA CYS A 25 -9.20 4.94 15.71
C CYS A 25 -8.33 5.51 16.85
N ARG A 26 -8.26 4.83 18.00
CA ARG A 26 -7.40 5.23 19.13
C ARG A 26 -5.92 5.20 18.77
N LEU A 27 -5.46 4.17 18.06
CA LEU A 27 -4.06 4.01 17.67
C LEU A 27 -3.62 4.96 16.54
N THR A 28 -4.53 5.28 15.62
CA THR A 28 -4.23 6.09 14.42
C THR A 28 -4.56 7.57 14.57
N GLY A 29 -5.38 7.93 15.56
CA GLY A 29 -5.99 9.26 15.67
C GLY A 29 -7.08 9.52 14.63
N PHE A 30 -7.53 8.50 13.88
CA PHE A 30 -8.58 8.67 12.89
C PHE A 30 -9.94 8.90 13.54
N THR A 31 -10.72 9.77 12.92
CA THR A 31 -12.17 9.78 13.14
C THR A 31 -12.77 8.46 12.63
N PHE A 32 -13.88 8.04 13.23
CA PHE A 32 -14.59 6.85 12.79
C PHE A 32 -15.02 6.93 11.31
N ASN A 33 -15.37 8.13 10.84
CA ASN A 33 -15.72 8.38 9.44
C ASN A 33 -14.54 8.18 8.50
N GLN A 34 -13.33 8.65 8.85
CA GLN A 34 -12.13 8.40 8.05
C GLN A 34 -11.85 6.90 7.91
N LEU A 35 -11.94 6.16 9.02
CA LEU A 35 -11.81 4.71 9.02
C LEU A 35 -12.87 4.04 8.13
N GLN A 36 -14.13 4.44 8.26
CA GLN A 36 -15.22 3.93 7.42
C GLN A 36 -14.96 4.18 5.93
N TYR A 37 -14.44 5.36 5.55
CA TYR A 37 -14.14 5.67 4.15
C TYR A 37 -12.99 4.82 3.59
N LEU A 38 -11.96 4.55 4.40
CA LEU A 38 -10.87 3.64 4.04
C LEU A 38 -11.37 2.21 3.79
N GLU A 39 -12.23 1.70 4.67
CA GLU A 39 -12.72 0.32 4.61
C GLU A 39 -13.82 0.13 3.56
N LYS A 40 -14.74 1.07 3.42
CA LYS A 40 -15.84 0.98 2.44
C LYS A 40 -15.43 1.33 1.01
N ALA A 41 -14.21 1.83 0.80
CA ALA A 41 -13.75 2.36 -0.49
C ALA A 41 -14.67 3.43 -1.11
N SER A 42 -15.52 4.08 -0.30
CA SER A 42 -16.60 4.96 -0.77
C SER A 42 -16.05 6.25 -1.40
N ASN A 43 -14.92 6.73 -0.88
CA ASN A 43 -14.16 7.82 -1.46
C ASN A 43 -12.73 7.37 -1.72
N ASN A 44 -12.04 8.06 -2.62
CA ASN A 44 -10.61 7.87 -2.79
C ASN A 44 -9.87 8.51 -1.60
N TYR A 45 -8.80 7.87 -1.14
CA TYR A 45 -8.02 8.26 0.04
C TYR A 45 -6.53 8.25 -0.28
N ASN A 46 -5.76 8.96 0.53
CA ASN A 46 -4.34 9.13 0.30
C ASN A 46 -3.49 7.99 0.90
N ILE A 47 -2.29 7.78 0.35
CA ILE A 47 -1.36 6.72 0.77
C ILE A 47 -0.94 6.83 2.23
N ASN A 48 -0.80 8.03 2.80
CA ASN A 48 -0.35 8.19 4.18
C ASN A 48 -1.39 7.62 5.16
N LEU A 49 -2.69 7.81 4.91
CA LEU A 49 -3.75 7.21 5.72
C LEU A 49 -3.67 5.67 5.70
N VAL A 50 -3.37 5.09 4.54
CA VAL A 50 -3.17 3.64 4.41
C VAL A 50 -1.95 3.19 5.21
N CYS A 51 -0.83 3.91 5.09
CA CYS A 51 0.38 3.58 5.82
C CYS A 51 0.20 3.69 7.34
N THR A 52 -0.49 4.74 7.82
CA THR A 52 -0.84 4.90 9.24
C THR A 52 -1.76 3.77 9.72
N TYR A 53 -2.77 3.39 8.93
CA TYR A 53 -3.63 2.24 9.21
C TYR A 53 -2.80 0.97 9.38
N LEU A 54 -1.95 0.67 8.40
CA LEU A 54 -1.13 -0.54 8.37
C LEU A 54 -0.14 -0.57 9.53
N ALA A 55 0.53 0.56 9.82
CA ALA A 55 1.44 0.67 10.95
C ALA A 55 0.76 0.35 12.30
N ALA A 56 -0.47 0.85 12.50
CA ALA A 56 -1.23 0.59 13.72
C ALA A 56 -1.59 -0.90 13.89
N ILE A 57 -1.79 -1.63 12.79
CA ILE A 57 -2.03 -3.07 12.80
C ILE A 57 -0.75 -3.90 12.61
N LYS A 58 0.43 -3.30 12.85
CA LYS A 58 1.76 -3.93 12.66
C LYS A 58 1.95 -4.60 11.30
N SER A 59 1.35 -4.02 10.27
CA SER A 59 1.39 -4.48 8.89
C SER A 59 2.09 -3.46 7.99
N LYS A 60 2.45 -3.87 6.78
CA LYS A 60 3.12 -3.00 5.81
C LYS A 60 2.67 -3.30 4.39
N MET A 61 2.66 -2.26 3.56
CA MET A 61 2.43 -2.38 2.13
C MET A 61 3.73 -2.78 1.43
N VAL A 62 3.66 -3.82 0.63
CA VAL A 62 4.81 -4.39 -0.07
C VAL A 62 4.50 -4.50 -1.57
N LEU A 63 5.42 -3.98 -2.37
CA LEU A 63 5.40 -4.06 -3.83
C LEU A 63 6.31 -5.19 -4.29
N LEU A 64 5.78 -6.09 -5.12
CA LEU A 64 6.46 -7.29 -5.59
C LEU A 64 6.49 -7.35 -7.12
N LYS A 65 7.69 -7.55 -7.70
CA LYS A 65 7.91 -7.84 -9.14
C LYS A 65 9.02 -8.88 -9.27
N GLY A 66 8.66 -10.14 -9.53
CA GLY A 66 9.61 -11.26 -9.53
C GLY A 66 10.35 -11.37 -8.18
N LYS A 67 11.69 -11.30 -8.19
CA LYS A 67 12.53 -11.28 -6.98
C LYS A 67 12.63 -9.90 -6.31
N LYS A 68 12.15 -8.82 -6.95
CA LYS A 68 12.21 -7.46 -6.40
C LYS A 68 11.10 -7.29 -5.37
N ARG A 69 11.49 -6.80 -4.19
CA ARG A 69 10.59 -6.48 -3.07
C ARG A 69 10.87 -5.07 -2.57
N LYS A 70 9.83 -4.24 -2.43
CA LYS A 70 9.94 -2.90 -1.83
C LYS A 70 8.83 -2.69 -0.81
N VAL A 71 9.21 -2.30 0.40
CA VAL A 71 8.26 -1.87 1.43
C VAL A 71 7.98 -0.38 1.27
N ILE A 72 6.71 0.00 1.36
CA ILE A 72 6.24 1.39 1.29
C ILE A 72 5.59 1.74 2.63
N CYS A 73 6.18 2.71 3.33
CA CYS A 73 5.74 3.15 4.65
C CYS A 73 5.11 4.54 4.65
N ASP A 74 5.23 5.30 3.56
CA ASP A 74 4.72 6.66 3.41
C ASP A 74 4.72 7.07 1.93
N PHE A 75 4.20 8.27 1.67
CA PHE A 75 4.20 8.89 0.37
C PHE A 75 5.61 9.10 -0.21
N GLU A 76 6.58 9.50 0.61
CA GLU A 76 7.93 9.81 0.11
C GLU A 76 8.64 8.55 -0.39
N GLY A 77 8.59 7.47 0.37
CA GLY A 77 9.12 6.17 -0.01
C GLY A 77 8.45 5.62 -1.27
N PHE A 78 7.16 5.93 -1.48
CA PHE A 78 6.49 5.65 -2.75
C PHE A 78 7.02 6.52 -3.89
N ALA A 79 7.15 7.83 -3.70
CA ALA A 79 7.64 8.75 -4.72
C ALA A 79 9.07 8.40 -5.16
N ASP A 80 9.95 8.09 -4.22
CA ASP A 80 11.35 7.71 -4.49
C ASP A 80 11.44 6.36 -5.22
N TRP A 81 10.62 5.38 -4.81
CA TRP A 81 10.51 4.10 -5.51
C TRP A 81 9.95 4.26 -6.93
N MET A 82 8.89 5.05 -7.09
CA MET A 82 8.25 5.27 -8.39
C MET A 82 9.23 5.93 -9.35
N THR A 83 9.93 6.98 -8.90
CA THR A 83 10.91 7.72 -9.69
C THR A 83 12.05 6.81 -10.16
N SER A 84 12.64 6.04 -9.24
CA SER A 84 13.76 5.14 -9.56
C SER A 84 13.33 4.00 -10.48
N THR A 85 12.16 3.41 -10.25
CA THR A 85 11.65 2.30 -11.07
C THR A 85 11.24 2.79 -12.47
N ARG A 86 10.54 3.91 -12.55
CA ARG A 86 10.11 4.49 -13.83
C ARG A 86 11.32 4.80 -14.70
N LYS A 87 12.36 5.45 -14.17
CA LYS A 87 13.56 5.84 -14.95
C LYS A 87 14.24 4.67 -15.68
N LEU A 88 14.00 3.43 -15.27
CA LEU A 88 14.54 2.24 -15.94
C LEU A 88 13.74 1.82 -17.18
N GLU A 89 12.43 2.08 -17.22
CA GLU A 89 11.52 1.51 -18.22
C GLU A 89 10.72 2.57 -19.00
N TYR A 90 10.54 3.77 -18.44
CA TYR A 90 9.58 4.76 -18.95
C TYR A 90 10.05 6.21 -18.78
N THR A 91 9.63 7.07 -19.70
CA THR A 91 9.58 8.51 -19.47
C THR A 91 8.37 8.87 -18.59
N GLN A 92 8.33 10.09 -18.02
CA GLN A 92 7.16 10.55 -17.26
C GLN A 92 5.88 10.51 -18.11
N ARG A 93 5.97 10.92 -19.39
CA ARG A 93 4.85 10.90 -20.34
C ARG A 93 4.40 9.47 -20.65
N ALA A 94 5.34 8.58 -20.98
CA ALA A 94 5.02 7.20 -21.31
C ALA A 94 4.34 6.46 -20.15
N LEU A 95 4.79 6.68 -18.90
CA LEU A 95 4.11 6.13 -17.72
C LEU A 95 2.70 6.71 -17.55
N ALA A 96 2.55 8.02 -17.70
CA ALA A 96 1.27 8.71 -17.55
C ALA A 96 0.23 8.21 -18.57
N ASP A 97 0.64 8.09 -19.84
CA ASP A 97 -0.22 7.62 -20.92
C ASP A 97 -0.70 6.18 -20.66
N LYS A 98 0.23 5.28 -20.28
CA LYS A 98 -0.11 3.88 -19.95
C LYS A 98 -0.99 3.76 -18.70
N ALA A 99 -0.77 4.61 -17.69
CA ALA A 99 -1.57 4.60 -16.47
C ALA A 99 -2.92 5.32 -16.63
N GLY A 100 -3.17 5.99 -17.76
CA GLY A 100 -4.36 6.79 -17.98
C GLY A 100 -4.49 7.91 -16.94
N ILE A 101 -3.37 8.59 -16.64
CA ILE A 101 -3.31 9.75 -15.76
C ILE A 101 -2.51 10.88 -16.42
N THR A 102 -2.60 12.10 -15.90
CA THR A 102 -1.88 13.22 -16.51
C THR A 102 -0.37 13.14 -16.23
N TYR A 103 0.43 13.56 -17.20
CA TYR A 103 1.88 13.76 -17.03
C TYR A 103 2.21 14.64 -15.82
N VAL A 104 1.42 15.70 -15.58
CA VAL A 104 1.58 16.61 -14.45
C VAL A 104 1.41 15.88 -13.12
N THR A 105 0.50 14.90 -13.05
CA THR A 105 0.36 14.04 -11.86
C THR A 105 1.66 13.29 -11.58
N ILE A 106 2.27 12.65 -12.58
CA ILE A 106 3.56 11.97 -12.39
C ILE A 106 4.64 12.95 -11.91
N ALA A 107 4.80 14.10 -12.59
CA ALA A 107 5.81 15.09 -12.22
C ALA A 107 5.63 15.63 -10.79
N ASN A 108 4.37 15.84 -10.36
CA ASN A 108 4.04 16.29 -9.02
C ASN A 108 4.34 15.24 -7.94
N ILE A 109 4.17 13.95 -8.26
CA ILE A 109 4.54 12.85 -7.36
C ILE A 109 6.05 12.81 -7.20
N GLU A 110 6.81 12.85 -8.31
CA GLU A 110 8.28 12.83 -8.26
C GLU A 110 8.86 14.05 -7.55
N SER A 111 8.20 15.19 -7.67
CA SER A 111 8.57 16.43 -6.97
C SER A 111 8.07 16.49 -5.52
N LYS A 112 7.43 15.42 -5.01
CA LYS A 112 6.85 15.31 -3.66
C LYS A 112 5.83 16.42 -3.32
N LYS A 113 5.23 17.08 -4.32
CA LYS A 113 4.31 18.21 -4.14
C LYS A 113 2.89 17.79 -3.78
N HIS A 114 2.47 16.60 -4.22
CA HIS A 114 1.10 16.13 -4.05
C HIS A 114 1.07 14.71 -3.51
N ILE A 115 0.41 14.52 -2.37
CA ILE A 115 0.20 13.20 -1.79
C ILE A 115 -0.67 12.36 -2.74
N VAL A 116 -0.19 11.16 -3.02
CA VAL A 116 -0.83 10.21 -3.94
C VAL A 116 -2.11 9.63 -3.34
N ARG A 117 -3.14 9.57 -4.17
CA ARG A 117 -4.38 8.84 -3.90
C ARG A 117 -4.27 7.38 -4.31
N ILE A 118 -5.04 6.50 -3.68
CA ILE A 118 -4.85 5.05 -3.85
C ILE A 118 -5.15 4.58 -5.28
N ASP A 119 -6.14 5.14 -5.97
CA ASP A 119 -6.41 4.77 -7.37
C ASP A 119 -5.20 5.05 -8.27
N THR A 120 -4.55 6.21 -8.07
CA THR A 120 -3.35 6.60 -8.80
C THR A 120 -2.19 5.67 -8.48
N LEU A 121 -2.01 5.33 -7.20
CA LEU A 121 -1.00 4.37 -6.77
C LEU A 121 -1.21 3.02 -7.46
N LEU A 122 -2.43 2.47 -7.42
CA LEU A 122 -2.77 1.17 -7.98
C LEU A 122 -2.49 1.13 -9.49
N LYS A 123 -2.89 2.17 -10.23
CA LYS A 123 -2.62 2.30 -11.67
C LYS A 123 -1.13 2.34 -11.99
N ILE A 124 -0.35 3.12 -11.25
CA ILE A 124 1.10 3.24 -11.48
C ILE A 124 1.80 1.91 -11.19
N VAL A 125 1.46 1.27 -10.08
CA VAL A 125 2.04 0.00 -9.67
C VAL A 125 1.76 -1.09 -10.70
N ASP A 126 0.53 -1.16 -11.20
CA ASP A 126 0.10 -2.10 -12.24
C ASP A 126 0.89 -1.92 -13.55
N VAL A 127 1.02 -0.67 -14.04
CA VAL A 127 1.78 -0.36 -15.27
C VAL A 127 3.27 -0.66 -15.13
N LEU A 128 3.85 -0.46 -13.95
CA LEU A 128 5.25 -0.81 -13.66
C LEU A 128 5.45 -2.33 -13.48
N GLY A 129 4.37 -3.12 -13.57
CA GLY A 129 4.39 -4.58 -13.48
C GLY A 129 4.62 -5.10 -12.06
N TYR A 130 4.27 -4.31 -11.05
CA TYR A 130 4.34 -4.71 -9.65
C TYR A 130 2.95 -5.13 -9.15
N THR A 131 2.94 -6.01 -8.16
CA THR A 131 1.74 -6.38 -7.40
C THR A 131 1.84 -5.84 -5.98
N ILE A 132 0.71 -5.47 -5.39
CA ILE A 132 0.64 -5.03 -4.00
C ILE A 132 0.23 -6.20 -3.12
N LYS A 133 0.93 -6.35 -2.00
CA LYS A 133 0.52 -7.20 -0.89
C LYS A 133 0.59 -6.43 0.42
N ILE A 134 -0.27 -6.79 1.36
CA ILE A 134 -0.15 -6.39 2.76
C ILE A 134 0.46 -7.55 3.51
N GLU A 135 1.57 -7.29 4.19
CA GLU A 135 2.29 -8.29 4.98
C GLU A 135 2.30 -7.88 6.45
N ASN A 136 2.01 -8.82 7.35
CA ASN A 136 2.12 -8.62 8.78
C ASN A 136 3.59 -8.70 9.18
N ASN A 137 4.03 -7.84 10.09
CA ASN A 137 5.42 -7.84 10.57
C ASN A 137 5.77 -9.13 11.35
N GLU A 138 4.79 -9.96 11.72
CA GLU A 138 5.00 -11.20 12.47
C GLU A 138 5.41 -12.41 11.59
N HIS A 139 5.45 -12.29 10.26
CA HIS A 139 5.97 -13.35 9.37
C HIS A 139 7.48 -13.26 9.08
N PHE A 140 8.25 -12.76 10.05
CA PHE A 140 9.70 -13.02 10.16
C PHE A 140 10.02 -13.66 11.52
N GLY A 141 9.37 -14.79 11.81
CA GLY A 141 9.89 -15.80 12.73
C GLY A 141 10.61 -16.89 11.92
N PRO A 142 11.74 -17.45 12.40
CA PRO A 142 12.42 -18.52 11.68
C PRO A 142 11.48 -19.71 11.51
N SER A 143 11.55 -20.36 10.35
CA SER A 143 10.87 -21.63 10.07
C SER A 143 11.08 -22.60 11.22
N SER A 144 10.07 -22.79 12.06
CA SER A 144 10.09 -23.89 13.03
C SER A 144 9.72 -25.15 12.26
N ASN A 145 10.76 -25.91 11.92
CA ASN A 145 10.63 -27.34 11.66
C ASN A 145 10.00 -27.97 12.90
N ARG A 146 8.68 -28.21 12.88
CA ARG A 146 8.09 -29.24 13.73
C ARG A 146 8.32 -30.57 13.04
N GLU A 147 9.50 -31.14 13.27
CA GLU A 147 9.67 -32.58 13.15
C GLU A 147 8.68 -33.24 14.12
N LYS A 148 7.85 -34.07 13.54
CA LYS A 148 6.89 -34.93 14.22
C LYS A 148 7.66 -35.88 15.13
N ARG A 149 7.65 -35.63 16.44
CA ARG A 149 7.82 -36.73 17.42
C ARG A 149 6.55 -37.55 17.38
N THR A 150 6.61 -38.69 16.71
CA THR A 150 5.67 -39.79 16.93
C THR A 150 6.32 -40.71 17.96
N VAL A 151 5.46 -41.14 18.87
CA VAL A 151 5.66 -41.94 20.08
C VAL A 151 6.50 -43.19 19.87
#